data_AF-U2V374-F1
#
_entry.id   AF-U2V374-F1
#
_cell.length_a   1.000
_cell.length_b   1.000
_cell.length_c   1.000
_cell.angle_alpha   90.00
_cell.angle_beta   90.00
_cell.angle_gamma   90.00
#
_symmetry.space_group_name_H-M   'P 1'
#
loop_
_entity.id
_entity.type
_entity.pdbx_description
1 polymer ?
#
loop_
_entity_poly.entity_id
_entity_poly.type
_entity_poly.pdbx_seq_one_letter_code
_entity_poly.pdbx_strand_id
1 'polypeptide(L)'
;MMGRPSVTLGRCAVCGRTWPLNQHHVVRRGAGRMWLHGVELAKPTITLCGNGNASGCHGLAHQNRLHFRWVDRRPNAADGIVSSAGHWEYLLCDEPTRYQDALDMDGWRRICAM
;
A
#
# COMPACT_ATOMS: atom_id res chain seq x y z
N MET A 1 8.74 3.76 -2.09
CA MET A 1 7.31 3.85 -1.70
C MET A 1 6.75 5.28 -1.74
N MET A 2 7.52 6.34 -1.43
CA MET A 2 7.06 7.74 -1.56
C MET A 2 6.63 8.07 -3.00
N GLY A 3 5.62 8.95 -3.16
CA GLY A 3 5.16 9.44 -4.46
C GLY A 3 4.37 8.44 -5.31
N ARG A 4 4.10 7.24 -4.78
CA ARG A 4 3.25 6.23 -5.44
C ARG A 4 1.76 6.58 -5.23
N PRO A 5 0.85 6.16 -6.12
CA PRO A 5 -0.55 6.56 -6.05
C PRO A 5 -1.25 6.01 -4.80
N SER A 6 -2.13 6.80 -4.19
CA SER A 6 -3.04 6.31 -3.14
C SER A 6 -4.16 5.47 -3.75
N VAL A 7 -4.73 4.56 -2.95
CA VAL A 7 -5.87 3.71 -3.31
C VAL A 7 -7.08 4.08 -2.46
N THR A 8 -8.05 4.76 -3.08
CA THR A 8 -9.33 5.14 -2.46
C THR A 8 -10.45 4.28 -3.03
N LEU A 9 -11.13 3.50 -2.19
CA LEU A 9 -12.19 2.57 -2.59
C LEU A 9 -13.39 2.65 -1.64
N GLY A 10 -14.58 2.28 -2.11
CA GLY A 10 -15.78 2.08 -1.27
C GLY A 10 -15.76 0.78 -0.45
N ARG A 11 -14.62 0.11 -0.37
CA ARG A 11 -14.39 -1.14 0.37
C ARG A 11 -12.93 -1.33 0.74
N CYS A 12 -12.63 -2.25 1.63
CA CYS A 12 -11.27 -2.63 1.99
C CYS A 12 -10.53 -3.17 0.76
N ALA A 13 -9.37 -2.59 0.46
CA ALA A 13 -8.51 -3.00 -0.64
C ALA A 13 -7.94 -4.43 -0.51
N VAL A 14 -8.03 -5.02 0.69
CA VAL A 14 -7.46 -6.34 1.00
C VAL A 14 -8.53 -7.41 1.14
N CYS A 15 -9.55 -7.20 1.98
CA CYS A 15 -10.57 -8.23 2.28
C CYS A 15 -11.98 -7.91 1.74
N GLY A 16 -12.17 -6.77 1.07
CA GLY A 16 -13.46 -6.40 0.46
C GLY A 16 -14.55 -5.92 1.42
N ARG A 17 -14.34 -5.94 2.75
CA ARG A 17 -15.32 -5.41 3.72
C ARG A 17 -15.62 -3.93 3.46
N THR A 18 -16.90 -3.53 3.52
CA THR A 18 -17.37 -2.18 3.17
C THR A 18 -17.44 -1.19 4.34
N TRP A 19 -17.32 -1.65 5.59
CA TRP A 19 -17.34 -0.78 6.77
C TRP A 19 -16.73 -1.46 8.02
N PRO A 20 -16.14 -0.71 8.99
CA PRO A 20 -15.72 0.68 8.86
C PRO A 20 -14.49 0.79 7.96
N LEU A 21 -14.36 1.88 7.20
CA LEU A 21 -13.25 2.13 6.27
C LEU A 21 -12.39 3.31 6.73
N ASN A 22 -11.08 3.18 6.61
CA ASN A 22 -10.11 4.20 6.96
C ASN A 22 -8.95 4.24 5.95
N GLN A 23 -8.32 5.41 5.81
CA GLN A 23 -7.10 5.58 5.00
C GLN A 23 -5.86 5.23 5.84
N HIS A 24 -5.16 4.16 5.45
CA HIS A 24 -3.93 3.74 6.09
C HIS A 24 -2.72 4.27 5.33
N HIS A 25 -1.80 4.94 6.02
CA HIS A 25 -0.53 5.39 5.42
C HIS A 25 0.44 4.21 5.28
N VAL A 26 0.78 3.85 4.04
CA VAL A 26 1.73 2.76 3.75
C VAL A 26 3.14 3.10 4.26
N VAL A 27 3.53 4.37 4.11
CA VAL A 27 4.75 4.91 4.72
C VAL A 27 4.34 5.63 6.01
N ARG A 28 4.99 5.31 7.13
CA ARG A 28 4.68 5.90 8.44
C ARG A 28 4.49 7.42 8.35
N ARG A 29 3.45 7.95 9.00
CA ARG A 29 3.15 9.39 8.99
C ARG A 29 4.32 10.24 9.49
N GLY A 30 5.10 9.75 10.46
CA GLY A 30 6.31 10.40 10.98
C GLY A 30 7.57 10.18 10.13
N ALA A 31 7.54 9.41 9.04
CA ALA A 31 8.67 9.35 8.12
C ALA A 31 9.00 10.75 7.56
N GLY A 32 10.24 11.01 7.15
CA GLY A 32 10.61 12.31 6.58
C GLY A 32 9.80 12.71 5.34
N ARG A 33 10.00 13.95 4.89
CA ARG A 33 9.48 14.46 3.62
C ARG A 33 10.47 14.11 2.50
N MET A 34 9.99 13.87 1.30
CA MET A 34 10.82 13.60 0.12
C MET A 34 10.42 14.55 -1.01
N TRP A 35 11.41 15.05 -1.75
CA TRP A 35 11.21 16.02 -2.82
C TRP A 35 11.80 15.50 -4.12
N LEU A 36 11.12 15.73 -5.24
CA LEU A 36 11.58 15.41 -6.58
C LEU A 36 11.31 16.60 -7.50
N HIS A 37 12.35 17.14 -8.14
CA HIS A 37 12.26 18.32 -9.00
C HIS A 37 11.51 19.51 -8.35
N GLY A 38 11.72 19.74 -7.04
CA GLY A 38 11.07 20.83 -6.30
C GLY A 38 9.64 20.53 -5.83
N VAL A 39 9.09 19.36 -6.14
CA VAL A 39 7.75 18.92 -5.72
C VAL A 39 7.86 17.93 -4.56
N GLU A 40 7.10 18.15 -3.49
CA GLU A 40 7.02 17.19 -2.39
C GLU A 40 6.23 15.95 -2.82
N LEU A 41 6.84 14.77 -2.62
CA LEU A 41 6.19 13.49 -2.88
C LEU A 41 5.27 13.11 -1.73
N ALA A 42 3.98 12.97 -2.05
CA ALA A 42 2.97 12.53 -1.10
C ALA A 42 3.24 11.10 -0.57
N LYS A 43 2.81 10.84 0.65
CA LYS A 43 2.81 9.50 1.24
C LYS A 43 1.55 8.76 0.82
N PRO A 44 1.66 7.64 0.10
CA PRO A 44 0.49 6.90 -0.35
C PRO A 44 -0.34 6.39 0.83
N THR A 45 -1.65 6.42 0.63
CA THR A 45 -2.62 5.78 1.52
C THR A 45 -3.37 4.68 0.79
N ILE A 46 -3.81 3.67 1.54
CA ILE A 46 -4.66 2.58 1.03
C ILE A 46 -5.91 2.47 1.92
N THR A 47 -7.08 2.34 1.29
CA THR A 47 -8.35 2.12 2.00
C THR A 47 -8.37 0.73 2.64
N LEU A 48 -8.45 0.67 3.96
CA LEU A 48 -8.54 -0.58 4.72
C LEU A 48 -9.77 -0.59 5.63
N CYS A 49 -10.29 -1.78 5.91
CA CYS A 49 -11.32 -1.93 6.94
C CYS A 49 -10.73 -1.94 8.35
N GLY A 50 -11.58 -1.65 9.33
CA GLY A 50 -11.24 -1.65 10.74
C GLY A 50 -11.12 -0.24 11.31
N ASN A 51 -11.25 -0.14 12.63
CA ASN A 51 -11.21 1.14 13.33
C ASN A 51 -9.84 1.35 13.98
N GLY A 52 -9.17 2.44 13.62
CA GLY A 52 -7.85 2.78 14.15
C GLY A 52 -6.83 1.64 14.01
N ASN A 53 -6.07 1.41 15.07
CA ASN A 53 -5.03 0.37 15.15
C ASN A 53 -5.54 -0.98 15.71
N ALA A 54 -6.83 -1.10 16.03
CA ALA A 54 -7.33 -2.18 16.88
C ALA A 54 -7.94 -3.36 16.11
N SER A 55 -8.45 -3.15 14.90
CA SER A 55 -9.23 -4.18 14.19
C SER A 55 -9.07 -4.14 12.68
N GLY A 56 -9.52 -5.22 12.03
CA GLY A 56 -9.53 -5.35 10.57
C GLY A 56 -8.14 -5.34 9.94
N CYS A 57 -8.11 -5.17 8.62
CA CYS A 57 -6.86 -5.06 7.87
C CYS A 57 -6.04 -3.84 8.32
N HIS A 58 -6.68 -2.77 8.79
CA HIS A 58 -5.97 -1.62 9.32
C HIS A 58 -5.17 -1.97 10.58
N GLY A 59 -5.79 -2.68 11.54
CA GLY A 59 -5.09 -3.16 12.73
C GLY A 59 -3.93 -4.10 12.38
N LEU A 60 -4.13 -5.03 11.44
CA LEU A 60 -3.08 -5.93 10.98
C LEU A 60 -1.88 -5.17 10.39
N ALA A 61 -2.12 -4.08 9.67
CA ALA A 61 -1.03 -3.24 9.14
C ALA A 61 -0.24 -2.56 10.26
N HIS A 62 -0.90 -2.06 11.31
CA HIS A 62 -0.23 -1.49 12.49
C HIS A 62 0.54 -2.54 13.31
N GLN A 63 0.08 -3.79 13.31
CA GLN A 63 0.74 -4.91 13.98
C GLN A 63 1.91 -5.51 13.19
N ASN A 64 2.25 -4.94 12.02
CA ASN A 64 3.22 -5.51 11.08
C ASN A 64 2.86 -6.93 10.63
N ARG A 65 1.57 -7.22 10.47
CA ARG A 65 1.04 -8.48 9.93
C ARG A 65 0.44 -8.32 8.54
N LEU A 66 0.38 -7.08 8.04
CA LEU A 66 -0.04 -6.75 6.69
C LEU A 66 0.93 -5.74 6.11
N HIS A 67 1.59 -6.10 5.02
CA HIS A 67 2.58 -5.27 4.35
C HIS A 67 2.11 -4.90 2.95
N PHE A 68 2.66 -3.80 2.42
CA PHE A 68 2.38 -3.33 1.07
C PHE A 68 3.68 -3.09 0.33
N ARG A 69 3.70 -3.39 -0.97
CA ARG A 69 4.80 -3.01 -1.87
C ARG A 69 4.25 -2.48 -3.18
N TRP A 70 5.02 -1.57 -3.77
CA TRP A 70 4.77 -1.13 -5.13
C TRP A 70 5.63 -1.98 -6.07
N VAL A 71 5.01 -2.61 -7.05
CA VAL A 71 5.70 -3.30 -8.13
C VAL A 71 5.67 -2.39 -9.35
N ASP A 72 6.85 -1.93 -9.78
CA ASP A 72 6.97 -1.19 -11.02
C ASP A 72 6.73 -2.13 -12.20
N ARG A 73 5.83 -1.73 -13.11
CA ARG A 73 5.68 -2.34 -14.42
C ARG A 73 6.68 -1.67 -15.34
N ARG A 74 7.49 -2.46 -16.04
CA ARG A 74 8.36 -1.92 -17.08
C ARG A 74 7.48 -1.26 -18.15
N PRO A 75 7.74 0.01 -18.51
CA PRO A 75 6.99 0.65 -19.57
C PRO A 75 7.17 -0.17 -20.86
N ASN A 76 6.08 -0.44 -21.56
CA ASN A 76 6.11 -0.98 -22.91
C ASN A 76 6.25 0.19 -23.89
N ALA A 77 6.94 -0.02 -25.02
CA ALA A 77 7.02 0.94 -26.11
C ALA A 77 5.64 1.44 -26.60
N ALA A 78 4.58 0.66 -26.36
CA ALA A 78 3.19 1.04 -26.64
C ALA A 78 2.56 1.99 -25.60
N ASP A 79 3.14 2.14 -24.40
CA ASP A 79 2.55 2.91 -23.28
C ASP A 79 2.77 4.44 -23.40
N GLY A 80 3.47 4.92 -24.44
CA GLY A 80 3.79 6.35 -24.62
C GLY A 80 4.78 6.91 -23.59
N ILE A 81 4.95 8.24 -23.54
CA ILE A 81 6.01 8.94 -22.74
C ILE A 81 5.75 8.91 -21.23
N VAL A 82 4.53 8.61 -20.77
CA VAL A 82 4.20 8.72 -19.34
C VAL A 82 3.39 7.52 -18.89
N SER A 83 4.08 6.49 -18.41
CA SER A 83 3.49 5.71 -17.34
C SER A 83 4.57 5.31 -16.33
N SER A 84 4.45 5.87 -15.12
CA SER A 84 4.87 5.18 -13.91
C SER A 84 3.93 3.99 -13.70
N ALA A 85 3.92 3.07 -14.67
CA ALA A 85 3.06 1.91 -14.64
C ALA A 85 3.53 1.01 -13.50
N GLY A 86 2.58 0.45 -12.77
CA GLY A 86 2.84 -0.44 -11.66
C GLY A 86 1.56 -0.72 -10.92
N HIS A 87 1.67 -1.52 -9.86
CA HIS A 87 0.53 -1.84 -9.02
C HIS A 87 0.96 -2.04 -7.58
N TRP A 88 -0.01 -1.88 -6.69
CA TRP A 88 0.16 -2.26 -5.30
C TRP A 88 -0.05 -3.76 -5.13
N GLU A 89 0.80 -4.33 -4.31
CA GLU A 89 0.62 -5.67 -3.76
C GLU A 89 0.59 -5.61 -2.24
N TYR A 90 -0.05 -6.61 -1.64
CA TYR A 90 -0.07 -6.82 -0.21
C TYR A 90 0.41 -8.23 0.16
N LEU A 91 0.97 -8.36 1.35
CA LEU A 91 1.33 -9.63 1.97
C LEU A 91 0.71 -9.70 3.37
N LEU A 92 0.03 -10.80 3.67
CA LEU A 92 -0.50 -11.09 5.00
C LEU A 92 0.42 -12.10 5.69
N CYS A 93 0.83 -11.79 6.91
CA CYS A 93 1.68 -12.64 7.73
C CYS A 93 0.91 -13.14 8.95
N ASP A 94 1.15 -14.40 9.33
CA ASP A 94 0.54 -14.99 10.52
C ASP A 94 1.07 -14.34 11.80
N GLU A 95 2.35 -13.95 11.83
CA GLU A 95 3.01 -13.28 12.95
C GLU A 95 3.55 -11.89 12.57
N PRO A 96 3.74 -10.96 13.54
CA PRO A 96 4.39 -9.67 13.29
C PRO A 96 5.76 -9.84 12.60
N THR A 97 5.91 -9.26 11.41
CA THR A 97 7.07 -9.43 10.54
C THR A 97 7.70 -8.08 10.22
N ARG A 98 9.03 -7.97 10.21
CA ARG A 98 9.66 -6.70 9.81
C ARG A 98 9.45 -6.49 8.32
N TYR A 99 9.30 -5.23 7.91
CA TYR A 99 9.07 -4.93 6.50
C TYR A 99 10.20 -5.41 5.58
N GLN A 100 11.47 -5.34 6.04
CA GLN A 100 12.60 -5.85 5.26
C GLN A 100 12.46 -7.35 5.00
N ASP A 101 12.20 -8.13 6.05
CA ASP A 101 12.03 -9.58 5.96
C ASP A 101 10.83 -9.95 5.07
N ALA A 102 9.72 -9.20 5.18
CA ALA A 102 8.52 -9.41 4.37
C ALA A 102 8.78 -9.23 2.86
N LEU A 103 9.73 -8.37 2.45
CA LEU A 103 10.03 -8.15 1.03
C LEU A 103 10.59 -9.40 0.35
N ASP A 104 11.30 -10.24 1.11
CA ASP A 104 11.92 -11.48 0.64
C ASP A 104 10.98 -12.69 0.74
N MET A 105 9.79 -12.51 1.32
CA MET A 105 8.77 -13.55 1.43
C MET A 105 7.95 -13.70 0.14
N ASP A 106 7.51 -14.92 -0.14
CA ASP A 106 6.53 -15.23 -1.17
C ASP A 106 5.10 -14.90 -0.73
N GLY A 107 4.14 -15.03 -1.66
CA GLY A 107 2.71 -14.93 -1.35
C GLY A 107 2.10 -13.55 -1.49
N TRP A 108 2.83 -12.59 -2.06
CA TRP A 108 2.33 -11.26 -2.41
C TRP A 108 1.15 -11.34 -3.39
N ARG A 109 0.11 -10.55 -3.12
CA ARG A 109 -1.11 -10.51 -3.92
C ARG A 109 -1.39 -9.09 -4.39
N ARG A 110 -1.78 -8.95 -5.66
CA ARG A 110 -2.17 -7.66 -6.23
C ARG A 110 -3.44 -7.13 -5.57
N ILE A 111 -3.45 -5.83 -5.27
CA ILE A 111 -4.68 -5.11 -4.95
C ILE A 111 -5.48 -4.97 -6.25
N CYS A 112 -6.54 -5.76 -6.39
CA CYS A 112 -7.51 -5.59 -7.47
C CYS A 112 -8.56 -4.57 -7.05
N ALA A 113 -8.35 -3.32 -7.44
CA ALA A 113 -9.43 -2.33 -7.50
C ALA A 113 -10.37 -2.74 -8.65
N MET A 114 -11.27 -3.70 -8.39
CA MET A 114 -12.42 -3.96 -9.28
C MET A 114 -13.49 -2.90 -9.08
#